data_AF-A0A9E5AH05-F1
#
_entry.id   AF-A0A9E5AH05-F1
#
_cell.length_a   1.000
_cell.length_b   1.000
_cell.length_c   1.000
_cell.angle_alpha   90.00
_cell.angle_beta   90.00
_cell.angle_gamma   90.00
#
_symmetry.space_group_name_H-M   'P 1'
#
loop_
_entity.id
_entity.type
_entity.pdbx_description
1 polymer ?
#
loop_
_entity_poly.entity_id
_entity_poly.type
_entity_poly.pdbx_seq_one_letter_code
_entity_poly.pdbx_strand_id
1 'polypeptide(L)'
;MCSVRIVRAQKRIVAAVAVGVVICGARCGTTAATADAGPDAADSAMQVAVDAASADGPPSDGNRSAATCLRVATAIATGKVGAPDLAELSGLAASVAQANLLWTHNDSDKPPRVFAIDGQAQLRAVVLLPTATVVDWEDIGIGPAADSTATQLFVADIGDNLANRKTITVYRFAEPKVAGQGAVAVHTVNQVAVVALAYPDGAHDAEALLVDAITGDLYLATKAANGKTKVYRAAAPHSLTAVNALEKIAQLQFGSAPLLGVGAGAGDKEVTGGAVRTDGGAVVLRTKSTAFWWARAPQSGIAEAFLAPTCAIALPAEIQGEGIAFAADGSLWTISEGASAQLWRLPLQ
;
A
#
# COMPACT_ATOMS: atom_id res chain seq x y z
N MET A 1 -39.30 4.26 51.63
CA MET A 1 -37.84 4.48 51.51
C MET A 1 -37.45 4.21 50.06
N CYS A 2 -37.19 5.27 49.30
CA CYS A 2 -36.90 5.22 47.87
C CYS A 2 -35.38 5.37 47.69
N SER A 3 -34.71 4.37 47.11
CA SER A 3 -33.26 4.40 46.85
C SER A 3 -32.99 4.63 45.37
N VAL A 4 -32.44 5.80 45.07
CA VAL A 4 -31.94 6.23 43.76
C VAL A 4 -30.53 5.67 43.55
N ARG A 5 -30.30 4.97 42.43
CA ARG A 5 -28.96 4.58 41.94
C ARG A 5 -28.41 5.69 41.04
N ILE A 6 -27.26 6.23 41.42
CA ILE A 6 -26.51 7.24 40.64
C ILE A 6 -25.58 6.52 39.66
N VAL A 7 -25.76 6.80 38.37
CA VAL A 7 -24.84 6.44 37.28
C VAL A 7 -23.74 7.49 37.21
N ARG A 8 -22.47 7.10 37.38
CA ARG A 8 -21.31 7.99 37.16
C ARG A 8 -20.86 7.90 35.71
N ALA A 9 -21.10 8.98 34.95
CA ALA A 9 -20.43 9.24 33.68
C ALA A 9 -19.04 9.84 33.94
N GLN A 10 -17.99 9.26 33.36
CA GLN A 10 -16.65 9.88 33.34
C GLN A 10 -16.47 10.68 32.04
N LYS A 11 -16.20 11.98 32.21
CA LYS A 11 -15.96 12.98 31.16
C LYS A 11 -14.54 12.82 30.60
N ARG A 12 -14.45 12.86 29.26
CA ARG A 12 -13.20 13.02 28.49
C ARG A 12 -12.61 14.42 28.72
N ILE A 13 -11.32 14.50 28.96
CA ILE A 13 -10.54 15.75 29.02
C ILE A 13 -9.90 15.96 27.65
N VAL A 14 -10.19 17.10 27.03
CA VAL A 14 -9.51 17.61 25.82
C VAL A 14 -8.63 18.77 26.29
N ALA A 15 -7.32 18.67 26.07
CA ALA A 15 -6.38 19.75 26.31
C ALA A 15 -6.20 20.57 25.03
N ALA A 16 -6.61 21.84 25.07
CA ALA A 16 -6.33 22.83 24.03
C ALA A 16 -5.09 23.64 24.46
N VAL A 17 -4.07 23.69 23.62
CA VAL A 17 -2.89 24.55 23.80
C VAL A 17 -3.15 25.87 23.07
N ALA A 18 -3.13 26.97 23.82
CA ALA A 18 -3.25 28.33 23.31
C ALA A 18 -1.88 28.84 22.82
N VAL A 19 -1.82 29.33 21.59
CA VAL A 19 -0.67 30.06 21.04
C VAL A 19 -0.91 31.56 21.26
N GLY A 20 -0.09 32.16 22.12
CA GLY A 20 -0.05 33.61 22.35
C GLY A 20 0.80 34.30 21.27
N VAL A 21 0.19 35.25 20.58
CA VAL A 21 0.85 36.18 19.64
C VAL A 21 1.52 37.30 20.44
N VAL A 22 2.83 37.49 20.27
CA VAL A 22 3.55 38.68 20.74
C VAL A 22 4.00 39.47 19.51
N ILE A 23 3.48 40.68 19.38
CA ILE A 23 3.91 41.68 18.40
C ILE A 23 4.94 42.59 19.09
N CYS A 24 6.13 42.74 18.50
CA CYS A 24 7.04 43.84 18.84
C CYS A 24 7.67 44.41 17.56
N GLY A 25 7.62 45.73 17.40
CA GLY A 25 7.98 46.45 16.19
C GLY A 25 9.45 46.88 16.10
N ALA A 26 9.98 46.73 14.88
CA ALA A 26 11.00 47.49 14.15
C ALA A 26 12.14 48.25 14.88
N ARG A 27 13.39 48.01 14.44
CA ARG A 27 14.15 48.94 13.57
C ARG A 27 15.49 48.37 13.06
N CYS A 28 15.68 48.53 11.74
CA CYS A 28 16.87 48.84 10.93
C CYS A 28 18.28 48.34 11.32
N GLY A 29 18.96 47.69 10.37
CA GLY A 29 20.40 47.50 10.36
C GLY A 29 20.87 46.59 9.24
N THR A 30 21.28 47.16 8.11
CA THR A 30 21.95 46.51 7.00
C THR A 30 23.40 46.15 7.34
N THR A 31 23.85 44.92 7.10
CA THR A 31 25.22 44.62 6.63
C THR A 31 25.21 43.29 5.88
N ALA A 32 25.83 43.29 4.71
CA ALA A 32 26.09 42.13 3.88
C ALA A 32 27.35 41.39 4.37
N ALA A 33 27.32 40.06 4.40
CA ALA A 33 28.52 39.24 4.40
C ALA A 33 28.22 37.92 3.67
N THR A 34 29.08 37.64 2.70
CA THR A 34 29.08 36.56 1.73
C THR A 34 29.34 35.20 2.37
N ALA A 35 28.53 34.19 2.03
CA ALA A 35 28.79 32.78 2.35
C ALA A 35 29.56 32.13 1.18
N ASP A 36 30.70 31.53 1.51
CA ASP A 36 31.52 30.70 0.63
C ASP A 36 31.09 29.24 0.81
N ALA A 37 30.70 28.58 -0.29
CA ALA A 37 30.21 27.20 -0.31
C ALA A 37 31.15 26.32 -1.13
N GLY A 38 31.78 25.34 -0.48
CA GLY A 38 32.49 24.23 -1.13
C GLY A 38 31.52 23.10 -1.51
N PRO A 39 31.86 22.24 -2.50
CA PRO A 39 30.87 21.51 -3.28
C PRO A 39 30.50 20.15 -2.67
N ASP A 40 29.19 19.90 -2.55
CA ASP A 40 28.63 18.56 -2.34
C ASP A 40 28.66 17.75 -3.65
N ALA A 41 29.03 16.48 -3.50
CA ALA A 41 29.08 15.49 -4.55
C ALA A 41 27.68 15.16 -5.10
N ALA A 42 27.58 15.09 -6.42
CA ALA A 42 26.35 14.83 -7.16
C ALA A 42 25.89 13.37 -7.03
N ASP A 43 24.70 13.16 -6.49
CA ASP A 43 23.91 11.93 -6.65
C ASP A 43 23.03 12.07 -7.90
N SER A 44 23.27 11.23 -8.89
CA SER A 44 22.59 11.29 -10.20
C SER A 44 21.34 10.39 -10.19
N ALA A 45 20.27 10.86 -9.56
CA ALA A 45 18.94 10.28 -9.72
C ALA A 45 18.25 10.92 -10.94
N MET A 46 17.86 10.09 -11.92
CA MET A 46 17.08 10.51 -13.09
C MET A 46 15.73 11.10 -12.62
N GLN A 47 15.58 12.41 -12.68
CA GLN A 47 14.31 13.09 -12.48
C GLN A 47 13.48 12.98 -13.76
N VAL A 48 12.31 12.34 -13.69
CA VAL A 48 11.31 12.42 -14.77
C VAL A 48 10.28 13.48 -14.37
N ALA A 49 10.42 14.67 -14.94
CA ALA A 49 9.37 15.69 -14.95
C ALA A 49 8.46 15.44 -16.15
N VAL A 50 7.14 15.37 -15.92
CA VAL A 50 6.12 15.36 -16.97
C VAL A 50 5.51 16.76 -17.04
N ASP A 51 6.15 17.64 -17.82
CA ASP A 51 5.56 18.90 -18.25
C ASP A 51 4.72 18.68 -19.50
N ALA A 52 3.47 19.15 -19.46
CA ALA A 52 2.58 19.21 -20.61
C ALA A 52 3.02 20.36 -21.52
N ALA A 53 3.74 20.05 -22.60
CA ALA A 53 4.10 21.04 -23.62
C ALA A 53 2.89 21.38 -24.51
N SER A 54 2.59 22.66 -24.65
CA SER A 54 1.66 23.23 -25.62
C SER A 54 2.32 23.45 -26.99
N ALA A 55 1.59 23.03 -28.03
CA ALA A 55 1.66 23.28 -29.48
C ALA A 55 2.76 24.19 -30.06
N ASP A 56 3.67 23.58 -30.84
CA ASP A 56 3.80 23.79 -32.30
C ASP A 56 4.69 22.66 -32.88
N GLY A 57 4.16 21.89 -33.83
CA GLY A 57 4.74 20.60 -34.26
C GLY A 57 5.52 20.61 -35.58
N PRO A 58 6.28 19.54 -35.85
CA PRO A 58 6.39 18.99 -37.21
C PRO A 58 6.20 17.43 -37.23
N PRO A 59 6.17 16.81 -38.42
CA PRO A 59 5.04 16.06 -38.94
C PRO A 59 4.85 14.66 -38.33
N SER A 60 3.60 14.21 -38.46
CA SER A 60 3.06 12.91 -38.04
C SER A 60 3.75 11.72 -38.71
N ASP A 61 4.49 10.94 -37.91
CA ASP A 61 4.68 9.52 -38.17
C ASP A 61 3.62 8.73 -37.41
N GLY A 62 2.79 8.03 -38.19
CA GLY A 62 1.66 7.26 -37.71
C GLY A 62 2.07 6.10 -36.80
N ASN A 63 1.18 5.82 -35.86
CA ASN A 63 1.06 4.56 -35.14
C ASN A 63 1.95 4.35 -33.89
N ARG A 64 2.01 5.34 -32.99
CA ARG A 64 2.02 5.02 -31.55
C ARG A 64 0.58 5.04 -31.08
N SER A 65 -0.03 3.85 -30.98
CA SER A 65 -1.27 3.68 -30.24
C SER A 65 -1.03 4.25 -28.84
N ALA A 66 -1.68 5.38 -28.52
CA ALA A 66 -1.80 5.80 -27.14
C ALA A 66 -2.45 4.62 -26.40
N ALA A 67 -1.73 4.02 -25.45
CA ALA A 67 -2.28 2.95 -24.63
C ALA A 67 -3.64 3.44 -24.10
N THR A 68 -4.72 2.81 -24.55
CA THR A 68 -6.05 3.20 -24.08
C THR A 68 -6.11 2.79 -22.63
N CYS A 69 -6.22 3.77 -21.74
CA CYS A 69 -6.27 3.46 -20.33
C CYS A 69 -7.49 2.62 -19.99
N LEU A 70 -7.27 1.62 -19.14
CA LEU A 70 -8.32 0.77 -18.60
C LEU A 70 -9.38 1.63 -17.90
N ARG A 71 -10.64 1.24 -18.07
CA ARG A 71 -11.78 1.84 -17.39
C ARG A 71 -12.43 0.81 -16.48
N VAL A 72 -13.00 1.27 -15.38
CA VAL A 72 -13.92 0.43 -14.61
C VAL A 72 -15.24 0.36 -15.36
N ALA A 73 -15.75 -0.85 -15.60
CA ALA A 73 -17.07 -1.02 -16.19
C ALA A 73 -18.17 -0.48 -15.24
N THR A 74 -18.38 -1.18 -14.14
CA THR A 74 -19.27 -0.77 -13.05
C THR A 74 -18.72 -1.40 -11.78
N ALA A 75 -18.42 -0.59 -10.76
CA ALA A 75 -18.00 -1.10 -9.47
C ALA A 75 -19.16 -1.87 -8.81
N ILE A 76 -18.86 -3.08 -8.33
CA ILE A 76 -19.84 -3.99 -7.74
C ILE A 76 -19.61 -4.04 -6.23
N ALA A 77 -20.58 -3.56 -5.46
CA ALA A 77 -20.62 -3.78 -4.02
C ALA A 77 -20.98 -5.25 -3.76
N THR A 78 -20.05 -6.04 -3.25
CA THR A 78 -20.22 -7.50 -3.13
C THR A 78 -20.75 -7.93 -1.77
N GLY A 79 -20.17 -7.44 -0.68
CA GLY A 79 -20.59 -7.71 0.69
C GLY A 79 -19.87 -6.83 1.70
N LYS A 80 -20.33 -6.86 2.95
CA LYS A 80 -19.76 -6.06 4.03
C LYS A 80 -19.14 -6.94 5.10
N VAL A 81 -18.05 -6.46 5.67
CA VAL A 81 -17.38 -7.09 6.80
C VAL A 81 -18.35 -7.14 7.99
N GLY A 82 -18.72 -8.35 8.39
CA GLY A 82 -19.59 -8.56 9.56
C GLY A 82 -18.84 -8.90 10.85
N ALA A 83 -17.59 -9.35 10.74
CA ALA A 83 -16.79 -9.79 11.88
C ALA A 83 -16.22 -8.57 12.64
N PRO A 84 -16.46 -8.44 13.96
CA PRO A 84 -15.94 -7.31 14.75
C PRO A 84 -14.41 -7.24 14.76
N ASP A 85 -13.75 -8.39 14.63
CA ASP A 85 -12.30 -8.53 14.60
C ASP A 85 -11.66 -7.98 13.31
N LEU A 86 -12.44 -7.46 12.36
CA LEU A 86 -11.95 -6.95 11.07
C LEU A 86 -12.26 -5.45 10.91
N ALA A 87 -12.05 -4.67 11.96
CA ALA A 87 -12.42 -3.25 11.99
C ALA A 87 -11.33 -2.29 11.49
N GLU A 88 -10.09 -2.75 11.38
CA GLU A 88 -8.90 -1.95 11.06
C GLU A 88 -8.18 -2.52 9.84
N LEU A 89 -8.94 -3.01 8.86
CA LEU A 89 -8.42 -3.69 7.67
C LEU A 89 -7.49 -2.77 6.87
N SER A 90 -6.30 -3.26 6.57
CA SER A 90 -5.28 -2.50 5.85
C SER A 90 -4.94 -3.14 4.50
N GLY A 91 -4.13 -4.21 4.46
CA GLY A 91 -3.78 -4.89 3.21
C GLY A 91 -4.81 -5.88 2.65
N LEU A 92 -4.71 -6.20 1.35
CA LEU A 92 -5.55 -7.21 0.70
C LEU A 92 -4.77 -8.02 -0.36
N ALA A 93 -4.87 -9.35 -0.32
CA ALA A 93 -4.33 -10.23 -1.35
C ALA A 93 -5.37 -11.26 -1.80
N ALA A 94 -5.52 -11.47 -3.11
CA ALA A 94 -6.39 -12.54 -3.61
C ALA A 94 -5.68 -13.89 -3.56
N SER A 95 -6.34 -14.91 -3.05
CA SER A 95 -5.79 -16.27 -3.04
C SER A 95 -5.51 -16.76 -4.47
N VAL A 96 -4.33 -17.35 -4.67
CA VAL A 96 -3.97 -18.02 -5.94
C VAL A 96 -4.50 -19.46 -5.94
N ALA A 97 -4.50 -20.13 -4.78
CA ALA A 97 -4.89 -21.53 -4.67
C ALA A 97 -6.41 -21.74 -4.49
N GLN A 98 -7.15 -20.73 -4.04
CA GLN A 98 -8.53 -20.87 -3.56
C GLN A 98 -9.42 -19.78 -4.14
N ALA A 99 -10.21 -20.15 -5.14
CA ALA A 99 -11.10 -19.22 -5.82
C ALA A 99 -12.04 -18.48 -4.84
N ASN A 100 -12.24 -17.18 -5.07
CA ASN A 100 -13.13 -16.32 -4.29
C ASN A 100 -12.73 -16.18 -2.80
N LEU A 101 -11.45 -16.42 -2.46
CA LEU A 101 -10.88 -16.16 -1.15
C LEU A 101 -9.90 -14.98 -1.22
N LEU A 102 -9.98 -14.10 -0.23
CA LEU A 102 -9.08 -12.95 -0.06
C LEU A 102 -8.43 -13.04 1.31
N TRP A 103 -7.16 -12.69 1.39
CA TRP A 103 -6.38 -12.58 2.61
C TRP A 103 -6.24 -11.12 2.99
N THR A 104 -6.35 -10.82 4.28
CA THR A 104 -6.25 -9.46 4.82
C THR A 104 -5.73 -9.51 6.25
N HIS A 105 -5.38 -8.36 6.81
CA HIS A 105 -5.01 -8.20 8.21
C HIS A 105 -5.55 -6.86 8.70
N ASN A 106 -5.59 -6.71 10.02
CA ASN A 106 -5.72 -5.40 10.60
C ASN A 106 -4.35 -4.74 10.72
N ASP A 107 -4.32 -3.42 10.79
CA ASP A 107 -3.09 -2.64 10.94
C ASP A 107 -2.38 -2.90 12.29
N SER A 108 -3.06 -2.68 13.41
CA SER A 108 -2.43 -2.68 14.74
C SER A 108 -2.84 -3.85 15.67
N ASP A 109 -3.37 -4.93 15.10
CA ASP A 109 -4.01 -6.00 15.87
C ASP A 109 -3.05 -6.83 16.74
N LYS A 110 -3.51 -7.16 17.95
CA LYS A 110 -2.77 -7.96 18.93
C LYS A 110 -3.73 -9.00 19.52
N PRO A 111 -3.52 -10.31 19.29
CA PRO A 111 -2.32 -10.96 18.73
C PRO A 111 -2.16 -10.81 17.19
N PRO A 112 -0.96 -11.08 16.62
CA PRO A 112 -0.73 -11.04 15.17
C PRO A 112 -1.60 -12.07 14.43
N ARG A 113 -2.49 -11.57 13.57
CA ARG A 113 -3.49 -12.36 12.86
C ARG A 113 -3.58 -11.96 11.40
N VAL A 114 -3.68 -12.97 10.55
CA VAL A 114 -4.14 -12.84 9.16
C VAL A 114 -5.50 -13.49 9.04
N PHE A 115 -6.39 -12.89 8.25
CA PHE A 115 -7.75 -13.35 8.08
C PHE A 115 -7.99 -13.73 6.63
N ALA A 116 -8.82 -14.73 6.42
CA ALA A 116 -9.38 -15.04 5.12
C ALA A 116 -10.84 -14.61 5.08
N ILE A 117 -11.24 -13.82 4.09
CA ILE A 117 -12.63 -13.49 3.79
C ILE A 117 -13.01 -14.05 2.41
N ASP A 118 -14.28 -14.36 2.19
CA ASP A 118 -14.75 -14.67 0.83
C ASP A 118 -15.14 -13.40 0.06
N GLY A 119 -15.50 -13.55 -1.22
CA GLY A 119 -15.98 -12.45 -2.06
C GLY A 119 -17.29 -11.80 -1.62
N GLN A 120 -17.86 -12.16 -0.46
CA GLN A 120 -18.98 -11.48 0.19
C GLN A 120 -18.54 -10.85 1.53
N ALA A 121 -17.22 -10.71 1.75
CA ALA A 121 -16.60 -10.21 2.96
C ALA A 121 -16.94 -11.01 4.24
N GLN A 122 -17.32 -12.29 4.09
CA GLN A 122 -17.58 -13.16 5.24
C GLN A 122 -16.28 -13.80 5.70
N LEU A 123 -16.02 -13.75 7.01
CA LEU A 123 -14.83 -14.37 7.61
C LEU A 123 -14.87 -15.90 7.43
N ARG A 124 -13.79 -16.45 6.88
CA ARG A 124 -13.63 -17.88 6.57
C ARG A 124 -12.51 -18.54 7.37
N ALA A 125 -11.45 -17.80 7.67
CA ALA A 125 -10.37 -18.30 8.51
C ALA A 125 -9.69 -17.20 9.31
N VAL A 126 -9.14 -17.59 10.46
CA VAL A 126 -8.18 -16.82 11.26
C VAL A 126 -6.87 -17.60 11.29
N VAL A 127 -5.77 -16.95 10.94
CA VAL A 127 -4.42 -17.49 10.93
C VAL A 127 -3.62 -16.79 12.01
N LEU A 128 -3.29 -17.53 13.06
CA LEU A 128 -2.46 -17.07 14.17
C LEU A 128 -0.98 -17.21 13.81
N LEU A 129 -0.22 -16.12 13.95
CA LEU A 129 1.23 -16.09 13.74
C LEU A 129 1.96 -15.84 15.07
N PRO A 130 2.07 -16.86 15.95
CA PRO A 130 2.55 -16.68 17.32
C PRO A 130 4.02 -16.24 17.43
N THR A 131 4.80 -16.42 16.36
CA THR A 131 6.21 -16.00 16.28
C THR A 131 6.39 -14.63 15.64
N ALA A 132 5.33 -14.02 15.12
CA ALA A 132 5.37 -12.68 14.55
C ALA A 132 5.12 -11.62 15.63
N THR A 133 5.48 -10.37 15.35
CA THR A 133 5.11 -9.20 16.13
C THR A 133 4.41 -8.19 15.24
N VAL A 134 3.45 -7.45 15.80
CA VAL A 134 2.79 -6.32 15.13
C VAL A 134 3.34 -5.04 15.71
N VAL A 135 4.22 -4.37 14.94
CA VAL A 135 4.64 -2.99 15.23
C VAL A 135 3.75 -2.02 14.46
N ASP A 136 3.69 -2.16 13.13
CA ASP A 136 2.92 -1.31 12.20
C ASP A 136 2.69 -2.10 10.88
N TRP A 137 1.62 -2.91 10.80
CA TRP A 137 1.38 -3.79 9.65
C TRP A 137 0.55 -3.08 8.60
N GLU A 138 1.07 -2.97 7.38
CA GLU A 138 0.46 -2.07 6.39
C GLU A 138 -0.12 -2.81 5.18
N ASP A 139 0.53 -3.88 4.73
CA ASP A 139 0.07 -4.55 3.51
C ASP A 139 0.34 -6.05 3.50
N ILE A 140 -0.38 -6.77 2.64
CA ILE A 140 -0.22 -8.20 2.42
C ILE A 140 -0.16 -8.52 0.93
N GLY A 141 0.88 -9.26 0.55
CA GLY A 141 1.09 -9.75 -0.80
C GLY A 141 1.04 -11.28 -0.87
N ILE A 142 0.94 -11.79 -2.09
CA ILE A 142 0.97 -13.23 -2.38
C ILE A 142 1.86 -13.49 -3.59
N GLY A 143 2.68 -14.53 -3.55
CA GLY A 143 3.59 -14.81 -4.66
C GLY A 143 4.53 -15.98 -4.41
N PRO A 144 5.49 -16.19 -5.34
CA PRO A 144 6.49 -17.24 -5.21
C PRO A 144 7.56 -16.86 -4.17
N ALA A 145 8.32 -17.86 -3.75
CA ALA A 145 9.55 -17.68 -2.99
C ALA A 145 10.62 -18.63 -3.53
N ALA A 146 11.87 -18.15 -3.67
CA ALA A 146 12.94 -18.91 -4.30
C ALA A 146 13.25 -20.26 -3.62
N ASP A 147 12.98 -20.37 -2.31
CA ASP A 147 13.21 -21.53 -1.47
C ASP A 147 11.94 -22.38 -1.23
N SER A 148 10.84 -22.11 -1.95
CA SER A 148 9.57 -22.82 -1.79
C SER A 148 8.86 -23.04 -3.12
N THR A 149 8.26 -24.22 -3.30
CA THR A 149 7.38 -24.49 -4.44
C THR A 149 5.92 -24.12 -4.15
N ALA A 150 5.58 -23.80 -2.90
CA ALA A 150 4.23 -23.41 -2.51
C ALA A 150 4.07 -21.89 -2.63
N THR A 151 2.89 -21.43 -3.02
CA THR A 151 2.52 -20.01 -2.93
C THR A 151 2.66 -19.53 -1.48
N GLN A 152 3.30 -18.38 -1.31
CA GLN A 152 3.55 -17.77 -0.02
C GLN A 152 2.70 -16.51 0.14
N LEU A 153 2.22 -16.28 1.36
CA LEU A 153 1.73 -14.99 1.83
C LEU A 153 2.88 -14.21 2.44
N PHE A 154 2.88 -12.89 2.21
CA PHE A 154 3.86 -11.94 2.69
C PHE A 154 3.13 -10.81 3.42
N VAL A 155 3.32 -10.68 4.73
CA VAL A 155 2.69 -9.63 5.55
C VAL A 155 3.74 -8.60 5.93
N ALA A 156 3.49 -7.34 5.64
CA ALA A 156 4.46 -6.28 5.71
C ALA A 156 4.29 -5.46 6.99
N ASP A 157 5.22 -5.63 7.94
CA ASP A 157 5.39 -4.76 9.10
C ASP A 157 6.38 -3.65 8.74
N ILE A 158 5.87 -2.66 8.00
CA ILE A 158 6.67 -1.70 7.23
C ILE A 158 6.29 -0.23 7.49
N GLY A 159 5.22 0.01 8.25
CA GLY A 159 4.85 1.35 8.71
C GLY A 159 5.88 1.89 9.70
N ASP A 160 6.07 3.20 9.67
CA ASP A 160 6.97 3.94 10.54
C ASP A 160 6.65 5.45 10.53
N ASN A 161 5.48 5.85 11.03
CA ASN A 161 5.06 7.26 10.96
C ASN A 161 6.08 8.24 11.61
N LEU A 162 6.94 7.74 12.53
CA LEU A 162 7.99 8.52 13.19
C LEU A 162 9.36 8.41 12.52
N ALA A 163 9.50 7.64 11.43
CA ALA A 163 10.72 7.41 10.67
C ALA A 163 11.93 7.08 11.56
N ASN A 164 11.78 6.14 12.50
CA ASN A 164 12.80 5.78 13.48
C ASN A 164 13.20 4.29 13.48
N ARG A 165 12.55 3.46 12.68
CA ARG A 165 12.82 2.02 12.55
C ARG A 165 14.01 1.80 11.64
N LYS A 166 15.13 1.36 12.22
CA LYS A 166 16.34 0.98 11.46
C LYS A 166 16.12 -0.22 10.53
N THR A 167 15.18 -1.08 10.89
CA THR A 167 14.80 -2.27 10.12
C THR A 167 13.29 -2.42 10.15
N ILE A 168 12.74 -2.83 9.01
CA ILE A 168 11.35 -3.25 8.86
C ILE A 168 11.31 -4.75 8.52
N THR A 169 10.14 -5.36 8.60
CA THR A 169 10.00 -6.82 8.50
C THR A 169 8.91 -7.19 7.53
N VAL A 170 9.18 -8.18 6.67
CA VAL A 170 8.13 -8.90 5.94
C VAL A 170 8.08 -10.33 6.48
N TYR A 171 6.93 -10.72 7.03
CA TYR A 171 6.66 -12.08 7.47
C TYR A 171 6.19 -12.91 6.30
N ARG A 172 6.77 -14.09 6.11
CA ARG A 172 6.47 -14.97 4.98
C ARG A 172 6.08 -16.36 5.45
N PHE A 173 4.97 -16.89 4.96
CA PHE A 173 4.53 -18.24 5.27
C PHE A 173 3.68 -18.84 4.14
N ALA A 174 3.60 -20.17 4.10
CA ALA A 174 2.83 -20.87 3.08
C ALA A 174 1.34 -20.55 3.20
N GLU A 175 0.67 -20.32 2.07
CA GLU A 175 -0.76 -20.06 2.02
C GLU A 175 -1.56 -21.20 2.69
N PRO A 176 -2.30 -20.96 3.78
CA PRO A 176 -3.08 -22.00 4.43
C PRO A 176 -4.27 -22.44 3.59
N LYS A 177 -4.53 -23.75 3.56
CA LYS A 177 -5.77 -24.28 2.98
C LYS A 177 -6.94 -24.04 3.93
N VAL A 178 -7.87 -23.20 3.49
CA VAL A 178 -9.14 -22.93 4.17
C VAL A 178 -10.16 -23.99 3.74
N ALA A 179 -10.82 -24.62 4.72
CA ALA A 179 -11.87 -25.58 4.42
C ALA A 179 -13.05 -24.89 3.70
N GLY A 180 -13.83 -25.65 2.93
CA GLY A 180 -15.03 -25.17 2.24
C GLY A 180 -16.11 -24.62 3.20
N GLN A 181 -17.32 -24.36 2.69
CA GLN A 181 -18.38 -23.74 3.48
C GLN A 181 -18.63 -24.45 4.82
N GLY A 182 -18.68 -23.67 5.92
CA GLY A 182 -18.75 -24.19 7.28
C GLY A 182 -18.34 -23.15 8.32
N ALA A 183 -17.91 -23.62 9.50
CA ALA A 183 -17.38 -22.77 10.57
C ALA A 183 -16.08 -22.07 10.15
N VAL A 184 -15.81 -20.92 10.76
CA VAL A 184 -14.54 -20.19 10.60
C VAL A 184 -13.39 -21.10 11.03
N ALA A 185 -12.46 -21.38 10.12
CA ALA A 185 -11.28 -22.16 10.43
C ALA A 185 -10.29 -21.35 11.30
N VAL A 186 -9.60 -22.02 12.22
CA VAL A 186 -8.51 -21.41 12.98
C VAL A 186 -7.23 -22.18 12.69
N HIS A 187 -6.23 -21.50 12.15
CA HIS A 187 -4.91 -22.04 11.85
C HIS A 187 -3.88 -21.42 12.79
N THR A 188 -2.86 -22.20 13.15
CA THR A 188 -1.67 -21.69 13.82
C THR A 188 -0.47 -22.03 12.95
N VAL A 189 0.23 -21.01 12.48
CA VAL A 189 1.41 -21.17 11.64
C VAL A 189 2.65 -20.90 12.48
N ASN A 190 3.34 -21.97 12.87
CA ASN A 190 4.57 -21.88 13.67
C ASN A 190 5.83 -21.68 12.81
N GLN A 191 5.71 -21.87 11.49
CA GLN A 191 6.80 -21.72 10.54
C GLN A 191 6.59 -20.42 9.76
N VAL A 192 6.92 -19.29 10.39
CA VAL A 192 6.89 -17.97 9.77
C VAL A 192 8.33 -17.53 9.54
N ALA A 193 8.70 -17.39 8.28
CA ALA A 193 10.00 -16.81 7.90
C ALA A 193 9.97 -15.30 8.12
N VAL A 194 11.10 -14.75 8.56
CA VAL A 194 11.28 -13.33 8.85
C VAL A 194 12.26 -12.76 7.84
N VAL A 195 11.77 -11.88 6.97
CA VAL A 195 12.60 -11.16 6.00
C VAL A 195 12.84 -9.76 6.57
N ALA A 196 13.99 -9.57 7.24
CA ALA A 196 14.39 -8.28 7.76
C ALA A 196 14.95 -7.41 6.61
N LEU A 197 14.50 -6.16 6.53
CA LEU A 197 14.86 -5.21 5.47
C LEU A 197 15.39 -3.91 6.07
N ALA A 198 16.33 -3.26 5.39
CA ALA A 198 16.80 -1.93 5.75
C ALA A 198 16.88 -1.03 4.51
N TYR A 199 16.35 0.18 4.64
CA TYR A 199 16.48 1.23 3.63
C TYR A 199 17.91 1.75 3.55
N PRO A 200 18.41 2.09 2.35
CA PRO A 200 19.76 2.60 2.15
C PRO A 200 19.94 4.05 2.61
N ASP A 201 18.84 4.81 2.68
CA ASP A 201 18.82 6.27 2.90
C ASP A 201 18.08 6.69 4.18
N GLY A 202 18.05 5.80 5.19
CA GLY A 202 17.38 6.04 6.47
C GLY A 202 15.95 5.49 6.51
N ALA A 203 15.31 5.57 7.67
CA ALA A 203 13.98 5.01 7.88
C ALA A 203 12.89 5.75 7.07
N HIS A 204 11.91 5.02 6.55
CA HIS A 204 10.74 5.56 5.85
C HIS A 204 9.47 4.84 6.29
N ASP A 205 8.38 5.60 6.35
CA ASP A 205 7.01 5.11 6.46
C ASP A 205 6.55 4.56 5.10
N ALA A 206 6.11 3.30 5.03
CA ALA A 206 5.71 2.67 3.77
C ALA A 206 4.46 1.82 3.94
N GLU A 207 3.57 1.87 2.97
CA GLU A 207 2.23 1.28 3.12
C GLU A 207 1.76 0.44 1.94
N ALA A 208 2.68 0.09 1.04
CA ALA A 208 2.37 -0.87 -0.01
C ALA A 208 3.49 -1.89 -0.15
N LEU A 209 3.08 -3.15 -0.27
CA LEU A 209 3.93 -4.27 -0.60
C LEU A 209 3.53 -4.82 -1.97
N LEU A 210 4.49 -4.88 -2.88
CA LEU A 210 4.36 -5.58 -4.15
C LEU A 210 5.24 -6.82 -4.14
N VAL A 211 4.64 -7.99 -4.32
CA VAL A 211 5.38 -9.25 -4.51
C VAL A 211 5.42 -9.55 -6.00
N ASP A 212 6.60 -9.52 -6.62
CA ASP A 212 6.72 -9.84 -8.05
C ASP A 212 6.39 -11.31 -8.29
N ALA A 213 5.30 -11.56 -9.00
CA ALA A 213 4.84 -12.91 -9.36
C ALA A 213 5.84 -13.70 -10.22
N ILE A 214 6.81 -13.02 -10.87
CA ILE A 214 7.80 -13.64 -11.76
C ILE A 214 9.09 -13.96 -11.00
N THR A 215 9.66 -12.98 -10.30
CA THR A 215 10.99 -13.09 -9.67
C THR A 215 10.95 -13.43 -8.19
N GLY A 216 9.82 -13.15 -7.53
CA GLY A 216 9.71 -13.18 -6.06
C GLY A 216 10.35 -11.97 -5.38
N ASP A 217 10.80 -10.95 -6.12
CA ASP A 217 11.28 -9.70 -5.54
C ASP A 217 10.17 -9.01 -4.74
N LEU A 218 10.54 -8.32 -3.66
CA LEU A 218 9.63 -7.47 -2.91
C LEU A 218 9.87 -6.02 -3.30
N TYR A 219 8.81 -5.25 -3.47
CA TYR A 219 8.88 -3.81 -3.61
C TYR A 219 8.03 -3.11 -2.57
N LEU A 220 8.55 -2.03 -2.01
CA LEU A 220 7.91 -1.27 -0.94
C LEU A 220 7.72 0.16 -1.42
N ALA A 221 6.51 0.70 -1.30
CA ALA A 221 6.22 2.09 -1.67
C ALA A 221 5.92 2.93 -0.42
N THR A 222 6.63 4.06 -0.29
CA THR A 222 6.54 4.92 0.91
C THR A 222 5.25 5.74 0.96
N LYS A 223 4.70 5.97 2.15
CA LYS A 223 3.67 6.99 2.38
C LYS A 223 4.32 8.37 2.31
N ALA A 224 3.77 9.28 1.51
CA ALA A 224 4.32 10.62 1.37
C ALA A 224 3.25 11.69 1.17
N ALA A 225 3.03 12.55 2.17
CA ALA A 225 2.04 13.62 2.12
C ALA A 225 2.24 14.63 0.97
N ASN A 226 3.47 14.76 0.47
CA ASN A 226 3.80 15.59 -0.70
C ASN A 226 3.56 14.87 -2.05
N GLY A 227 3.11 13.61 -2.01
CA GLY A 227 2.88 12.74 -3.16
C GLY A 227 4.13 12.14 -3.78
N LYS A 228 5.34 12.44 -3.27
CA LYS A 228 6.62 11.90 -3.76
C LYS A 228 6.90 10.54 -3.14
N THR A 229 6.21 9.52 -3.65
CA THR A 229 6.38 8.14 -3.21
C THR A 229 7.70 7.58 -3.73
N LYS A 230 8.58 7.11 -2.86
CA LYS A 230 9.76 6.33 -3.25
C LYS A 230 9.37 4.86 -3.33
N VAL A 231 9.95 4.13 -4.28
CA VAL A 231 9.81 2.68 -4.37
C VAL A 231 11.17 2.03 -4.15
N TYR A 232 11.21 1.06 -3.25
CA TYR A 232 12.39 0.29 -2.90
C TYR A 232 12.22 -1.17 -3.28
N ARG A 233 13.31 -1.86 -3.60
CA ARG A 233 13.33 -3.28 -3.97
C ARG A 233 14.21 -4.09 -3.02
N ALA A 234 13.70 -5.25 -2.58
CA ALA A 234 14.50 -6.34 -2.03
C ALA A 234 14.55 -7.48 -3.07
N ALA A 235 15.71 -7.69 -3.68
CA ALA A 235 15.88 -8.74 -4.68
C ALA A 235 15.78 -10.13 -4.04
N ALA A 236 15.05 -11.04 -4.67
CA ALA A 236 15.06 -12.46 -4.34
C ALA A 236 16.37 -13.13 -4.83
N PRO A 237 16.86 -14.18 -4.16
CA PRO A 237 16.34 -14.74 -2.91
C PRO A 237 16.65 -13.85 -1.70
N HIS A 238 15.71 -13.78 -0.74
CA HIS A 238 15.91 -13.02 0.50
C HIS A 238 16.62 -13.85 1.57
N SER A 239 17.56 -13.24 2.29
CA SER A 239 18.13 -13.83 3.49
C SER A 239 17.11 -13.85 4.62
N LEU A 240 17.02 -14.98 5.33
CA LEU A 240 16.21 -15.16 6.53
C LEU A 240 17.01 -15.03 7.84
N THR A 241 18.31 -14.75 7.72
CA THR A 241 19.24 -14.68 8.86
C THR A 241 20.04 -13.38 8.91
N ALA A 242 20.04 -12.63 7.81
CA ALA A 242 20.69 -11.32 7.70
C ALA A 242 19.66 -10.27 7.25
N VAL A 243 19.97 -9.01 7.53
CA VAL A 243 19.19 -7.88 7.02
C VAL A 243 19.46 -7.75 5.51
N ASN A 244 18.40 -7.69 4.72
CA ASN A 244 18.46 -7.45 3.29
C ASN A 244 18.46 -5.95 3.03
N ALA A 245 19.49 -5.46 2.33
CA ALA A 245 19.55 -4.07 1.93
C ALA A 245 18.55 -3.80 0.80
N LEU A 246 17.75 -2.75 0.96
CA LEU A 246 16.85 -2.27 -0.07
C LEU A 246 17.59 -1.39 -1.08
N GLU A 247 17.14 -1.42 -2.33
CA GLU A 247 17.58 -0.52 -3.40
C GLU A 247 16.44 0.42 -3.78
N LYS A 248 16.69 1.73 -3.82
CA LYS A 248 15.69 2.68 -4.35
C LYS A 248 15.64 2.56 -5.88
N ILE A 249 14.51 2.10 -6.42
CA ILE A 249 14.36 1.83 -7.87
C ILE A 249 13.51 2.88 -8.60
N ALA A 250 12.65 3.60 -7.90
CA ALA A 250 11.81 4.63 -8.50
C ALA A 250 11.41 5.74 -7.51
N GLN A 251 10.94 6.85 -8.06
CA GLN A 251 10.21 7.87 -7.32
C GLN A 251 9.02 8.32 -8.16
N LEU A 252 7.82 8.08 -7.65
CA LEU A 252 6.54 8.37 -8.29
C LEU A 252 5.96 9.66 -7.70
N GLN A 253 5.16 10.36 -8.49
CA GLN A 253 4.44 11.56 -8.05
C GLN A 253 2.94 11.35 -8.20
N PHE A 254 2.22 11.39 -7.08
CA PHE A 254 0.76 11.35 -7.05
C PHE A 254 0.16 12.71 -6.70
N GLY A 255 -1.07 12.95 -7.14
CA GLY A 255 -1.87 14.14 -6.84
C GLY A 255 -1.27 15.49 -7.26
N SER A 256 -0.35 15.51 -8.26
CA SER A 256 0.25 16.73 -8.82
C SER A 256 -0.54 17.33 -10.00
N ALA A 257 -1.49 16.59 -10.58
CA ALA A 257 -2.38 17.07 -11.63
C ALA A 257 -3.81 16.59 -11.38
N PRO A 258 -4.85 17.39 -11.74
CA PRO A 258 -6.19 16.86 -11.87
C PRO A 258 -6.16 15.78 -12.94
N LEU A 259 -6.29 14.53 -12.52
CA LEU A 259 -6.43 13.41 -13.44
C LEU A 259 -7.73 13.64 -14.24
N LEU A 260 -7.59 13.89 -15.54
CA LEU A 260 -8.73 14.23 -16.40
C LEU A 260 -9.80 13.14 -16.30
N GLY A 261 -10.97 13.49 -15.77
CA GLY A 261 -12.13 12.59 -15.70
C GLY A 261 -12.22 11.70 -14.46
N VAL A 262 -11.31 11.79 -13.49
CA VAL A 262 -11.49 11.16 -12.17
C VAL A 262 -11.61 12.25 -11.11
N GLY A 263 -12.61 12.12 -10.24
CA GLY A 263 -12.85 13.07 -9.13
C GLY A 263 -11.84 12.97 -7.99
N ALA A 264 -10.59 12.56 -8.28
CA ALA A 264 -9.51 12.55 -7.31
C ALA A 264 -9.23 13.99 -6.90
N GLY A 265 -9.72 14.37 -5.72
CA GLY A 265 -9.56 15.72 -5.19
C GLY A 265 -8.08 16.06 -5.08
N ALA A 266 -7.73 17.32 -5.35
CA ALA A 266 -6.42 17.86 -5.03
C ALA A 266 -6.15 17.63 -3.51
N GLY A 267 -5.41 16.57 -3.18
CA GLY A 267 -5.22 16.14 -1.79
C GLY A 267 -4.97 14.64 -1.61
N ASP A 268 -5.49 13.78 -2.49
CA ASP A 268 -5.24 12.34 -2.43
C ASP A 268 -3.89 11.99 -3.07
N LYS A 269 -2.86 11.86 -2.23
CA LYS A 269 -1.45 11.83 -2.64
C LYS A 269 -0.67 10.65 -2.06
N GLU A 270 -1.16 10.11 -0.96
CA GLU A 270 -0.45 9.11 -0.16
C GLU A 270 -0.83 7.73 -0.65
N VAL A 271 0.18 6.91 -0.94
CA VAL A 271 -0.04 5.49 -1.20
C VAL A 271 -0.48 4.80 0.08
N THR A 272 -1.46 3.92 -0.03
CA THR A 272 -2.07 3.16 1.07
C THR A 272 -2.15 1.65 0.79
N GLY A 273 -1.61 1.18 -0.34
CA GLY A 273 -1.61 -0.24 -0.68
C GLY A 273 -1.20 -0.51 -2.12
N GLY A 274 -0.89 -1.76 -2.44
CA GLY A 274 -0.51 -2.16 -3.80
C GLY A 274 -0.66 -3.65 -4.07
N ALA A 275 -0.67 -4.01 -5.36
CA ALA A 275 -0.64 -5.41 -5.77
C ALA A 275 0.04 -5.61 -7.13
N VAL A 276 0.55 -6.81 -7.35
CA VAL A 276 1.02 -7.29 -8.66
C VAL A 276 0.03 -8.34 -9.17
N ARG A 277 -0.32 -8.28 -10.45
CA ARG A 277 -1.21 -9.28 -11.06
C ARG A 277 -0.51 -10.64 -11.04
N THR A 278 -1.26 -11.71 -10.84
CA THR A 278 -0.71 -13.07 -10.65
C THR A 278 0.06 -13.62 -11.85
N ASP A 279 -0.13 -13.07 -13.04
CA ASP A 279 0.65 -13.37 -14.26
C ASP A 279 1.89 -12.45 -14.43
N GLY A 280 2.11 -11.51 -13.51
CA GLY A 280 3.16 -10.51 -13.54
C GLY A 280 2.97 -9.39 -14.57
N GLY A 281 1.86 -9.37 -15.32
CA GLY A 281 1.65 -8.47 -16.46
C GLY A 281 1.14 -7.07 -16.09
N ALA A 282 0.88 -6.81 -14.81
CA ALA A 282 0.45 -5.50 -14.34
C ALA A 282 0.79 -5.26 -12.87
N VAL A 283 0.92 -3.97 -12.54
CA VAL A 283 1.14 -3.50 -11.17
C VAL A 283 0.10 -2.42 -10.87
N VAL A 284 -0.41 -2.42 -9.63
CA VAL A 284 -1.29 -1.36 -9.14
C VAL A 284 -0.76 -0.82 -7.82
N LEU A 285 -0.76 0.50 -7.68
CA LEU A 285 -0.65 1.18 -6.39
C LEU A 285 -1.94 1.95 -6.18
N ARG A 286 -2.39 2.10 -4.93
CA ARG A 286 -3.54 2.94 -4.64
C ARG A 286 -3.22 4.03 -3.64
N THR A 287 -3.97 5.10 -3.77
CA THR A 287 -4.22 6.08 -2.73
C THR A 287 -5.60 5.82 -2.13
N LYS A 288 -6.12 6.73 -1.30
CA LYS A 288 -7.41 6.52 -0.63
C LYS A 288 -8.58 6.44 -1.61
N SER A 289 -8.50 7.13 -2.75
CA SER A 289 -9.59 7.25 -3.72
C SER A 289 -9.22 6.90 -5.17
N THR A 290 -7.95 6.60 -5.46
CA THR A 290 -7.49 6.34 -6.83
C THR A 290 -6.57 5.13 -6.87
N ALA A 291 -6.78 4.23 -7.84
CA ALA A 291 -5.82 3.21 -8.21
C ALA A 291 -5.02 3.66 -9.44
N PHE A 292 -3.71 3.53 -9.36
CA PHE A 292 -2.75 3.82 -10.43
C PHE A 292 -2.25 2.49 -10.97
N TRP A 293 -2.62 2.19 -12.21
CA TRP A 293 -2.35 0.92 -12.87
C TRP A 293 -1.29 1.10 -13.95
N TRP A 294 -0.31 0.20 -13.96
CA TRP A 294 0.71 0.10 -14.99
C TRP A 294 0.67 -1.27 -15.67
N ALA A 295 0.69 -1.25 -17.00
CA ALA A 295 1.00 -2.45 -17.78
C ALA A 295 2.49 -2.78 -17.61
N ARG A 296 2.80 -4.05 -17.37
CA ARG A 296 4.16 -4.55 -17.38
C ARG A 296 4.39 -5.38 -18.64
N ALA A 297 5.38 -4.97 -19.43
CA ALA A 297 5.72 -5.69 -20.64
C ALA A 297 6.31 -7.06 -20.31
N PRO A 298 6.13 -8.08 -21.17
CA PRO A 298 6.82 -9.35 -21.01
C PRO A 298 8.32 -9.14 -20.86
N GLN A 299 8.95 -9.85 -19.92
CA GLN A 299 10.39 -9.79 -19.64
C GLN A 299 10.93 -8.46 -19.09
N SER A 300 10.09 -7.43 -18.85
CA SER A 300 10.53 -6.23 -18.14
C SER A 300 10.42 -6.42 -16.63
N GLY A 301 11.16 -5.64 -15.84
CA GLY A 301 10.95 -5.53 -14.40
C GLY A 301 9.77 -4.61 -14.06
N ILE A 302 9.46 -4.53 -12.77
CA ILE A 302 8.48 -3.57 -12.24
C ILE A 302 9.02 -2.13 -12.32
N ALA A 303 10.32 -1.93 -12.14
CA ALA A 303 10.95 -0.62 -12.26
C ALA A 303 10.70 0.01 -13.65
N GLU A 304 10.82 -0.78 -14.71
CA GLU A 304 10.57 -0.34 -16.08
C GLU A 304 9.08 -0.04 -16.31
N ALA A 305 8.17 -0.81 -15.70
CA ALA A 305 6.73 -0.53 -15.79
C ALA A 305 6.39 0.85 -15.23
N PHE A 306 7.06 1.28 -14.15
CA PHE A 306 6.87 2.61 -13.57
C PHE A 306 7.36 3.78 -14.44
N LEU A 307 8.18 3.51 -15.47
CA LEU A 307 8.57 4.53 -16.45
C LEU A 307 7.48 4.77 -17.51
N ALA A 308 6.53 3.84 -17.65
CA ALA A 308 5.43 3.97 -18.58
C ALA A 308 4.32 4.89 -18.04
N PRO A 309 3.49 5.49 -18.91
CA PRO A 309 2.29 6.20 -18.48
C PRO A 309 1.39 5.31 -17.60
N THR A 310 0.96 5.85 -16.46
CA THR A 310 0.00 5.20 -15.58
C THR A 310 -1.44 5.44 -16.06
N CYS A 311 -2.31 4.47 -15.79
CA CYS A 311 -3.75 4.64 -15.89
C CYS A 311 -4.34 4.86 -14.51
N ALA A 312 -4.98 6.01 -14.32
CA ALA A 312 -5.70 6.29 -13.09
C ALA A 312 -7.14 5.80 -13.15
N ILE A 313 -7.55 5.11 -12.10
CA ILE A 313 -8.83 4.45 -11.95
C ILE A 313 -9.48 5.04 -10.69
N ALA A 314 -10.62 5.72 -10.87
CA ALA A 314 -11.39 6.19 -9.72
C ALA A 314 -11.92 5.00 -8.91
N LEU A 315 -11.66 5.00 -7.60
CA LEU A 315 -12.17 3.99 -6.70
C LEU A 315 -13.54 4.40 -6.13
N PRO A 316 -14.35 3.44 -5.67
CA PRO A 316 -15.54 3.73 -4.89
C PRO A 316 -15.23 4.62 -3.69
N ALA A 317 -16.24 5.36 -3.21
CA ALA A 317 -16.09 6.15 -1.99
C ALA A 317 -15.89 5.21 -0.78
N GLU A 318 -14.65 5.16 -0.31
CA GLU A 318 -14.17 4.34 0.80
C GLU A 318 -13.71 5.26 1.95
N ILE A 319 -13.97 4.86 3.19
CA ILE A 319 -13.49 5.59 4.37
C ILE A 319 -12.12 5.03 4.70
N GLN A 320 -11.04 5.80 4.47
CA GLN A 320 -9.65 5.29 4.54
C GLN A 320 -9.50 4.02 3.69
N GLY A 321 -9.49 4.21 2.38
CA GLY A 321 -9.31 3.09 1.46
C GLY A 321 -7.85 2.64 1.44
N GLU A 322 -7.61 1.36 1.74
CA GLU A 322 -6.25 0.81 1.93
C GLU A 322 -6.01 -0.44 1.08
N GLY A 323 -6.83 -1.48 1.26
CA GLY A 323 -6.59 -2.76 0.61
C GLY A 323 -6.91 -2.75 -0.88
N ILE A 324 -6.02 -3.32 -1.70
CA ILE A 324 -6.24 -3.56 -3.13
C ILE A 324 -5.62 -4.87 -3.58
N ALA A 325 -6.34 -5.67 -4.37
CA ALA A 325 -5.82 -6.91 -4.93
C ALA A 325 -6.28 -7.13 -6.37
N PHE A 326 -5.47 -7.82 -7.17
CA PHE A 326 -5.95 -8.36 -8.44
C PHE A 326 -6.74 -9.65 -8.23
N ALA A 327 -7.93 -9.72 -8.82
CA ALA A 327 -8.66 -10.97 -9.01
C ALA A 327 -8.02 -11.80 -10.13
N ALA A 328 -8.31 -13.11 -10.15
CA ALA A 328 -7.82 -14.03 -11.17
C ALA A 328 -8.23 -13.64 -12.62
N ASP A 329 -9.33 -12.92 -12.79
CA ASP A 329 -9.80 -12.43 -14.10
C ASP A 329 -9.28 -11.03 -14.45
N GLY A 330 -8.36 -10.47 -13.65
CA GLY A 330 -7.79 -9.14 -13.85
C GLY A 330 -8.63 -7.99 -13.30
N SER A 331 -9.82 -8.25 -12.75
CA SER A 331 -10.57 -7.25 -11.96
C SER A 331 -9.77 -6.81 -10.73
N LEU A 332 -10.11 -5.67 -10.14
CA LEU A 332 -9.58 -5.27 -8.83
C LEU A 332 -10.58 -5.59 -7.72
N TRP A 333 -10.07 -6.00 -6.57
CA TRP A 333 -10.79 -5.97 -5.30
C TRP A 333 -10.29 -4.77 -4.49
N THR A 334 -11.18 -4.04 -3.84
CA THR A 334 -10.81 -3.00 -2.87
C THR A 334 -11.63 -3.11 -1.61
N ILE A 335 -11.01 -2.73 -0.50
CA ILE A 335 -11.65 -2.66 0.81
C ILE A 335 -11.06 -1.49 1.59
N SER A 336 -11.83 -0.97 2.54
CA SER A 336 -11.44 0.12 3.41
C SER A 336 -11.28 -0.34 4.85
N GLU A 337 -10.68 0.49 5.68
CA GLU A 337 -10.83 0.37 7.12
C GLU A 337 -12.30 0.52 7.55
N GLY A 338 -12.56 0.15 8.80
CA GLY A 338 -13.80 0.45 9.51
C GLY A 338 -14.72 -0.75 9.69
N ALA A 339 -15.46 -0.71 10.79
CA ALA A 339 -16.53 -1.67 11.03
C ALA A 339 -17.55 -1.61 9.88
N SER A 340 -17.92 -2.77 9.33
CA SER A 340 -18.82 -2.86 8.16
C SER A 340 -18.27 -2.28 6.86
N ALA A 341 -16.94 -2.29 6.67
CA ALA A 341 -16.29 -1.98 5.41
C ALA A 341 -16.92 -2.77 4.24
N GLN A 342 -17.15 -2.08 3.12
CA GLN A 342 -17.71 -2.65 1.91
C GLN A 342 -16.57 -3.23 1.06
N LEU A 343 -16.67 -4.51 0.72
CA LEU A 343 -15.80 -5.12 -0.28
C LEU A 343 -16.34 -4.80 -1.67
N TRP A 344 -15.49 -4.21 -2.51
CA TRP A 344 -15.81 -3.84 -3.87
C TRP A 344 -15.06 -4.70 -4.87
N ARG A 345 -15.73 -5.01 -5.98
CA ARG A 345 -15.11 -5.62 -7.16
C ARG A 345 -15.22 -4.67 -8.34
N LEU A 346 -14.11 -4.41 -9.01
CA LEU A 346 -13.99 -3.46 -10.12
C LEU A 346 -13.54 -4.21 -11.38
N PRO A 347 -14.48 -4.67 -12.24
CA PRO A 347 -14.14 -5.22 -13.54
C PRO A 347 -13.46 -4.16 -14.41
N LEU A 348 -12.29 -4.49 -14.97
CA LEU A 348 -11.53 -3.62 -15.85
C LEU A 348 -11.84 -3.93 -17.32
N GLN A 349 -11.97 -2.88 -18.14
CA GLN A 349 -12.26 -2.93 -19.59
C GLN A 349 -11.36 -1.98 -20.36
#